data_AF-A0A0L8APE0-F1
#
_entry.id   AF-A0A0L8APE0-F1
#
_cell.length_a   1.000
_cell.length_b   1.000
_cell.length_c   1.000
_cell.angle_alpha   90.00
_cell.angle_beta   90.00
_cell.angle_gamma   90.00
#
_symmetry.space_group_name_H-M   'P 1'
#
loop_
_entity.id
_entity.type
_entity.pdbx_description
1 polymer ?
#
loop_
_entity_poly.entity_id
_entity_poly.type
_entity_poly.pdbx_seq_one_letter_code
_entity_poly.pdbx_strand_id
1 'polypeptide(L)'
;MIYTQLVRAEGRDAFIVIAIILLCTYAVSRAVFPKVFSGIIAPNKLFGFRVREDLGSNLRPFSSEHLYFTALSSLSLSFVILFIANGLWKENSLPEIFVVDHFGLAIIQWLGLFVVLNVLVYVKFLLILGFGLLFDLRGSIARHFVDMVNASLVFFLIVLLFLALVSFSSIVFPERLIQFTLAAMVIFFYYRGFLIYMRMLNERPHSKLFIFSYICATELTPLTIGLVLIINSQI
;
A
#
# COMPACT_ATOMS: atom_id res chain seq x y z
N MET A 1 -35.90 -10.89 -0.57
CA MET A 1 -35.44 -9.70 -1.35
C MET A 1 -35.14 -8.48 -0.47
N ILE A 2 -35.83 -8.28 0.67
CA ILE A 2 -35.56 -7.15 1.59
C ILE A 2 -34.31 -7.40 2.45
N TYR A 3 -34.12 -8.63 2.95
CA TYR A 3 -32.95 -9.02 3.77
C TYR A 3 -31.62 -8.82 3.03
N THR A 4 -31.57 -9.15 1.73
CA THR A 4 -30.39 -8.97 0.88
C THR A 4 -30.08 -7.50 0.57
N GLN A 5 -31.06 -6.59 0.70
CA GLN A 5 -30.84 -5.14 0.54
C GLN A 5 -30.32 -4.51 1.84
N LEU A 6 -30.75 -5.01 3.01
CA LEU A 6 -30.29 -4.55 4.32
C LEU A 6 -28.81 -4.90 4.57
N VAL A 7 -28.43 -6.17 4.37
CA VAL A 7 -27.01 -6.60 4.49
C VAL A 7 -26.11 -5.83 3.51
N ARG A 8 -26.65 -5.50 2.32
CA ARG A 8 -25.94 -4.72 1.29
C ARG A 8 -25.76 -3.25 1.68
N ALA A 9 -26.70 -2.67 2.42
CA ALA A 9 -26.60 -1.32 2.94
C ALA A 9 -25.55 -1.26 4.06
N GLU A 10 -25.59 -2.19 5.01
CA GLU A 10 -24.69 -2.21 6.18
C GLU A 10 -23.21 -2.35 5.77
N GLY A 11 -22.90 -3.22 4.79
CA GLY A 11 -21.54 -3.36 4.29
C GLY A 11 -21.02 -2.09 3.61
N ARG A 12 -21.86 -1.42 2.80
CA ARG A 12 -21.49 -0.15 2.14
C ARG A 12 -21.27 0.96 3.17
N ASP A 13 -22.14 1.05 4.16
CA ASP A 13 -22.06 2.08 5.20
C ASP A 13 -20.77 1.92 6.01
N ALA A 14 -20.32 0.69 6.26
CA ALA A 14 -19.02 0.42 6.87
C ALA A 14 -17.84 0.95 6.05
N PHE A 15 -17.81 0.68 4.74
CA PHE A 15 -16.74 1.19 3.87
C PHE A 15 -16.72 2.71 3.79
N ILE A 16 -17.90 3.35 3.76
CA ILE A 16 -18.02 4.82 3.78
C ILE A 16 -17.43 5.38 5.08
N VAL A 17 -17.80 4.81 6.23
CA VAL A 17 -17.29 5.27 7.54
C VAL A 17 -15.78 5.09 7.63
N ILE A 18 -15.24 3.94 7.22
CA ILE A 18 -13.79 3.70 7.22
C ILE A 18 -13.08 4.70 6.30
N ALA A 19 -13.62 4.96 5.10
CA ALA A 19 -13.08 5.95 4.18
C ALA A 19 -13.06 7.36 4.79
N ILE A 20 -14.14 7.77 5.47
CA ILE A 20 -14.21 9.06 6.17
C ILE A 20 -13.16 9.14 7.28
N ILE A 21 -13.05 8.10 8.12
CA ILE A 21 -12.04 8.03 9.19
C ILE A 21 -10.62 8.17 8.60
N LEU A 22 -10.33 7.47 7.50
CA LEU A 22 -9.04 7.56 6.81
C LEU A 22 -8.78 8.97 6.28
N LEU A 23 -9.76 9.58 5.59
CA LEU A 23 -9.62 10.92 5.04
C LEU A 23 -9.45 11.98 6.15
N CYS A 24 -10.19 11.85 7.25
CA CYS A 24 -9.98 12.65 8.45
C CYS A 24 -8.57 12.47 9.01
N THR A 25 -8.06 11.23 9.05
CA THR A 25 -6.69 10.95 9.50
C THR A 25 -5.65 11.62 8.58
N TYR A 26 -5.83 11.58 7.26
CA TYR A 26 -4.98 12.32 6.32
C TYR A 26 -5.08 13.84 6.51
N ALA A 27 -6.27 14.38 6.76
CA ALA A 27 -6.48 15.81 7.02
C ALA A 27 -5.79 16.26 8.32
N VAL A 28 -5.92 15.49 9.40
CA VAL A 28 -5.21 15.72 10.67
C VAL A 28 -3.70 15.62 10.46
N SER A 29 -3.24 14.64 9.69
CA SER A 29 -1.80 14.47 9.37
C SER A 29 -1.24 15.70 8.66
N ARG A 30 -2.02 16.30 7.74
CA ARG A 30 -1.65 17.55 7.05
C ARG A 30 -1.58 18.73 8.01
N ALA A 31 -2.47 18.79 9.00
CA ALA A 31 -2.52 19.87 9.98
C ALA A 31 -1.38 19.78 11.02
N VAL A 32 -1.10 18.58 11.53
CA VAL A 32 -0.10 18.34 12.59
C VAL A 32 1.33 18.35 12.02
N PHE A 33 1.55 17.75 10.84
CA PHE A 33 2.88 17.59 10.23
C PHE A 33 2.97 18.21 8.83
N PRO A 34 2.70 19.52 8.64
CA PRO A 34 2.55 20.11 7.31
C PRO A 34 3.79 19.99 6.43
N LYS A 35 4.99 20.19 7.01
CA LYS A 35 6.27 20.09 6.27
C LYS A 35 6.52 18.66 5.80
N VAL A 36 6.38 17.69 6.70
CA VAL A 36 6.61 16.26 6.40
C VAL A 36 5.57 15.75 5.42
N PHE A 37 4.30 16.09 5.62
CA PHE A 37 3.20 15.75 4.72
C PHE A 37 3.44 16.26 3.30
N SER A 38 3.84 17.54 3.13
CA SER A 38 4.17 18.08 1.80
C SER A 38 5.39 17.42 1.16
N GLY A 39 6.34 16.95 1.98
CA GLY A 39 7.52 16.25 1.52
C GLY A 39 7.23 14.81 1.09
N ILE A 40 6.34 14.11 1.78
CA ILE A 40 5.99 12.71 1.50
C ILE A 40 4.96 12.65 0.37
N ILE A 41 3.92 13.48 0.43
CA ILE A 41 2.79 13.48 -0.50
C ILE A 41 3.03 14.50 -1.60
N ALA A 42 4.09 14.24 -2.38
CA ALA A 42 4.36 14.96 -3.61
C ALA A 42 4.16 14.00 -4.78
N PRO A 43 3.23 14.25 -5.73
CA PRO A 43 3.03 13.38 -6.90
C PRO A 43 4.30 13.33 -7.77
N ASN A 44 5.13 14.37 -7.71
CA ASN A 44 6.44 14.39 -8.34
C ASN A 44 7.37 13.29 -7.81
N LYS A 45 7.15 12.75 -6.61
CA LYS A 45 7.88 11.58 -6.07
C LYS A 45 7.35 10.25 -6.58
N LEU A 46 6.16 10.19 -7.14
CA LEU A 46 5.70 8.99 -7.85
C LEU A 46 6.26 8.91 -9.27
N PHE A 47 6.49 10.05 -9.94
CA PHE A 47 6.95 10.06 -11.34
C PHE A 47 8.40 10.54 -11.52
N GLY A 48 9.03 11.03 -10.44
CA GLY A 48 10.38 11.58 -10.46
C GLY A 48 11.45 10.49 -10.41
N PHE A 49 12.19 10.37 -11.51
CA PHE A 49 13.37 9.50 -11.63
C PHE A 49 14.65 10.12 -11.09
N ARG A 50 14.69 11.45 -10.91
CA ARG A 50 15.86 12.14 -10.35
C ARG A 50 15.84 12.11 -8.83
N VAL A 51 16.99 11.74 -8.27
CA VAL A 51 17.31 11.90 -6.87
C VAL A 51 17.42 13.40 -6.62
N ARG A 52 16.39 14.00 -6.04
CA ARG A 52 16.52 15.34 -5.47
C ARG A 52 17.29 15.18 -4.16
N GLU A 53 18.27 16.04 -3.91
CA GLU A 53 18.81 16.26 -2.58
C GLU A 53 17.71 16.88 -1.71
N ASP A 54 16.70 16.08 -1.37
CA ASP A 54 15.68 16.50 -0.42
C ASP A 54 16.40 16.70 0.92
N LEU A 55 16.14 17.85 1.57
CA LEU A 55 16.58 18.23 2.92
C LEU A 55 16.27 17.18 4.02
N GLY A 56 15.69 16.03 3.65
CA GLY A 56 15.39 14.87 4.47
C GLY A 56 16.43 13.73 4.39
N SER A 57 17.69 13.97 4.00
CA SER A 57 18.77 12.98 4.18
C SER A 57 18.97 12.57 5.65
N ASN A 58 18.35 13.28 6.59
CA ASN A 58 18.29 13.00 8.02
C ASN A 58 16.99 12.32 8.50
N LEU A 59 16.03 12.03 7.62
CA LEU A 59 14.84 11.29 8.02
C LEU A 59 15.23 9.84 8.28
N ARG A 60 15.53 9.57 9.56
CA ARG A 60 15.80 8.23 10.05
C ARG A 60 14.54 7.38 9.76
N PRO A 61 14.69 6.16 9.22
CA PRO A 61 13.58 5.23 8.99
C PRO A 61 12.70 5.01 10.24
N PHE A 62 13.27 5.21 11.42
CA PHE A 62 12.62 5.07 12.73
C PHE A 62 12.29 6.40 13.40
N SER A 63 12.22 7.52 12.66
CA SER A 63 11.62 8.74 13.20
C SER A 63 10.14 8.50 13.53
N SER A 64 9.64 9.08 14.62
CA SER A 64 8.22 8.96 15.02
C SER A 64 7.27 9.36 13.91
N GLU A 65 7.62 10.39 13.13
CA GLU A 65 6.88 10.85 11.97
C GLU A 65 6.81 9.78 10.88
N HIS A 66 7.94 9.14 10.58
CA HIS A 66 8.00 8.08 9.58
C HIS A 66 7.19 6.85 10.01
N LEU A 67 7.31 6.41 11.27
CA LEU A 67 6.52 5.30 11.78
C LEU A 67 5.02 5.58 11.69
N TYR A 68 4.60 6.82 11.96
CA TYR A 68 3.22 7.26 11.79
C TYR A 68 2.77 7.17 10.32
N PHE A 69 3.56 7.68 9.37
CA PHE A 69 3.21 7.60 7.94
C PHE A 69 3.28 6.17 7.40
N THR A 70 4.18 5.34 7.88
CA THR A 70 4.21 3.90 7.57
C THR A 70 2.93 3.22 8.05
N ALA A 71 2.51 3.47 9.29
CA ALA A 71 1.25 2.95 9.82
C ALA A 71 0.06 3.45 9.00
N LEU A 72 0.03 4.73 8.63
CA LEU A 72 -1.01 5.31 7.78
C LEU A 72 -1.06 4.63 6.40
N SER A 73 0.10 4.30 5.81
CA SER A 73 0.16 3.57 4.55
C SER A 73 -0.42 2.15 4.66
N SER A 74 -0.13 1.44 5.75
CA SER A 74 -0.68 0.10 6.01
C SER A 74 -2.18 0.15 6.31
N LEU A 75 -2.63 1.20 7.00
CA LEU A 75 -4.05 1.45 7.29
C LEU A 75 -4.83 1.69 5.98
N SER A 76 -4.29 2.49 5.06
CA SER A 76 -4.88 2.70 3.73
C SER A 76 -4.85 1.43 2.88
N LEU A 77 -3.74 0.69 2.87
CA LEU A 77 -3.67 -0.59 2.16
C LEU A 77 -4.68 -1.61 2.70
N SER A 78 -4.85 -1.69 4.02
CA SER A 78 -5.82 -2.61 4.63
C SER A 78 -7.26 -2.33 4.18
N PHE A 79 -7.62 -1.06 4.02
CA PHE A 79 -8.92 -0.66 3.46
C PHE A 79 -9.07 -1.12 2.02
N VAL A 80 -8.06 -0.90 1.17
CA VAL A 80 -8.09 -1.31 -0.25
C VAL A 80 -8.20 -2.83 -0.37
N ILE A 81 -7.44 -3.59 0.42
CA ILE A 81 -7.52 -5.06 0.43
C ILE A 81 -8.90 -5.53 0.88
N LEU A 82 -9.44 -5.00 1.97
CA LEU A 82 -10.76 -5.38 2.47
C LEU A 82 -11.86 -5.05 1.45
N PHE A 83 -11.75 -3.90 0.78
CA PHE A 83 -12.68 -3.49 -0.28
C PHE A 83 -12.66 -4.48 -1.45
N ILE A 84 -11.48 -4.88 -1.91
CA ILE A 84 -11.32 -5.84 -3.02
C ILE A 84 -11.77 -7.24 -2.60
N ALA A 85 -11.41 -7.69 -1.41
CA ALA A 85 -11.80 -9.01 -0.89
C ALA A 85 -13.33 -9.15 -0.80
N ASN A 86 -14.02 -8.11 -0.31
CA ASN A 86 -15.49 -8.11 -0.27
C ASN A 86 -16.11 -8.07 -1.69
N GLY A 87 -15.44 -7.40 -2.62
CA GLY A 87 -15.81 -7.39 -4.03
C GLY A 87 -15.71 -8.77 -4.69
N LEU A 88 -14.59 -9.46 -4.48
CA LEU A 88 -14.28 -10.77 -5.07
C LEU A 88 -15.06 -11.92 -4.42
N TRP A 89 -15.39 -11.84 -3.12
CA TRP A 89 -16.20 -12.87 -2.45
C TRP A 89 -17.53 -13.15 -3.17
N LYS A 90 -18.13 -12.15 -3.81
CA LYS A 90 -19.35 -12.33 -4.62
C LYS A 90 -19.19 -13.35 -5.75
N GLU A 91 -17.96 -13.67 -6.15
CA GLU A 91 -17.60 -14.62 -7.19
C GLU A 91 -17.17 -16.00 -6.63
N ASN A 92 -17.40 -16.30 -5.33
CA ASN A 92 -17.09 -17.57 -4.65
C ASN A 92 -15.60 -17.97 -4.57
N SER A 93 -14.69 -17.01 -4.67
CA SER A 93 -13.24 -17.26 -4.82
C SER A 93 -12.41 -17.07 -3.55
N LEU A 94 -12.99 -16.67 -2.41
CA LEU A 94 -12.23 -16.34 -1.20
C LEU A 94 -12.70 -17.14 0.03
N PRO A 95 -11.93 -17.17 1.13
CA PRO A 95 -12.34 -17.76 2.42
C PRO A 95 -13.36 -16.88 3.16
N GLU A 96 -14.27 -17.51 3.93
CA GLU A 96 -15.36 -16.83 4.68
C GLU A 96 -14.86 -15.76 5.67
N ILE A 97 -13.60 -15.82 6.08
CA ILE A 97 -12.96 -14.91 7.03
C ILE A 97 -12.96 -13.45 6.52
N PHE A 98 -13.07 -13.23 5.20
CA PHE A 98 -13.09 -11.90 4.58
C PHE A 98 -14.49 -11.37 4.28
N VAL A 99 -15.53 -12.11 4.64
CA VAL A 99 -16.91 -11.68 4.44
C VAL A 99 -17.27 -10.66 5.49
N VAL A 100 -17.80 -9.53 5.03
CA VAL A 100 -18.29 -8.45 5.89
C VAL A 100 -19.79 -8.62 6.01
N ASP A 101 -20.24 -9.25 7.08
CA ASP A 101 -21.68 -9.43 7.34
C ASP A 101 -22.29 -8.25 8.08
N HIS A 102 -21.53 -7.62 9.01
CA HIS A 102 -22.02 -6.54 9.86
C HIS A 102 -20.97 -5.44 10.01
N PHE A 103 -21.42 -4.21 10.25
CA PHE A 103 -20.57 -3.03 10.41
C PHE A 103 -19.42 -3.22 11.42
N GLY A 104 -19.72 -3.77 12.60
CA GLY A 104 -18.72 -3.98 13.65
C GLY A 104 -17.63 -4.96 13.23
N LEU A 105 -18.00 -6.01 12.48
CA LEU A 105 -17.06 -7.00 11.96
C LEU A 105 -16.12 -6.36 10.92
N ALA A 106 -16.65 -5.47 10.07
CA ALA A 106 -15.86 -4.74 9.07
C ALA A 106 -14.72 -3.94 9.70
N ILE A 107 -15.00 -3.22 10.79
CA ILE A 107 -14.01 -2.41 11.51
C ILE A 107 -12.94 -3.30 12.13
N ILE A 108 -13.35 -4.40 12.75
CA ILE A 108 -12.41 -5.34 13.40
C ILE A 108 -11.52 -6.01 12.35
N GLN A 109 -12.08 -6.47 11.23
CA GLN A 109 -11.34 -7.04 10.10
C GLN A 109 -10.36 -6.02 9.50
N TRP A 110 -10.79 -4.77 9.32
CA TRP A 110 -9.95 -3.68 8.84
C TRP A 110 -8.76 -3.42 9.78
N LEU A 111 -9.01 -3.27 11.09
CA LEU A 111 -7.95 -3.06 12.08
C LEU A 111 -7.02 -4.27 12.21
N GLY A 112 -7.57 -5.49 12.14
CA GLY A 112 -6.79 -6.73 12.13
C GLY A 112 -5.85 -6.80 10.92
N LEU A 113 -6.38 -6.52 9.72
CA LEU A 113 -5.58 -6.43 8.49
C LEU A 113 -4.51 -5.35 8.59
N PHE A 114 -4.83 -4.18 9.15
CA PHE A 114 -3.86 -3.13 9.40
C PHE A 114 -2.68 -3.63 10.24
N VAL A 115 -2.93 -4.32 11.37
CA VAL A 115 -1.86 -4.83 12.23
C VAL A 115 -0.98 -5.82 11.48
N VAL A 116 -1.57 -6.78 10.78
CA VAL A 116 -0.84 -7.79 10.00
C VAL A 116 0.03 -7.13 8.92
N LEU A 117 -0.54 -6.21 8.15
CA LEU A 117 0.18 -5.52 7.07
C LEU A 117 1.28 -4.60 7.62
N ASN A 118 1.02 -3.92 8.74
CA ASN A 118 2.02 -3.09 9.41
C ASN A 118 3.23 -3.92 9.85
N VAL A 119 2.99 -5.08 10.47
CA VAL A 119 4.08 -6.03 10.82
C VAL A 119 4.81 -6.51 9.57
N LEU A 120 4.09 -6.85 8.50
CA LEU A 120 4.68 -7.30 7.24
C LEU A 120 5.60 -6.25 6.62
N VAL A 121 5.25 -4.96 6.69
CA VAL A 121 6.13 -3.86 6.25
C VAL A 121 7.45 -3.83 7.03
N TYR A 122 7.42 -4.08 8.35
CA TYR A 122 8.66 -4.15 9.14
C TYR A 122 9.46 -5.41 8.86
N VAL A 123 8.82 -6.56 8.64
CA VAL A 123 9.50 -7.79 8.18
C VAL A 123 10.19 -7.52 6.84
N LYS A 124 9.51 -6.81 5.92
CA LYS A 124 10.11 -6.40 4.65
C LYS A 124 11.29 -5.46 4.85
N PHE A 125 11.23 -4.54 5.81
CA PHE A 125 12.38 -3.72 6.18
C PHE A 125 13.58 -4.56 6.64
N LEU A 126 13.36 -5.61 7.44
CA LEU A 126 14.43 -6.53 7.84
C LEU A 126 15.05 -7.27 6.65
N LEU A 127 14.25 -7.64 5.64
CA LEU A 127 14.77 -8.22 4.39
C LEU A 127 15.63 -7.20 3.61
N ILE A 128 15.15 -5.97 3.46
CA ILE A 128 15.88 -4.88 2.82
C ILE A 128 17.22 -4.62 3.54
N LEU A 129 17.22 -4.66 4.87
CA LEU A 129 18.42 -4.52 5.70
C LEU A 129 19.38 -5.70 5.48
N GLY A 130 18.89 -6.95 5.55
CA GLY A 130 19.70 -8.15 5.40
C GLY A 130 20.39 -8.21 4.03
N PHE A 131 19.63 -8.06 2.95
CA PHE A 131 20.21 -8.00 1.60
C PHE A 131 21.06 -6.75 1.38
N GLY A 132 20.68 -5.61 1.96
CA GLY A 132 21.45 -4.38 1.82
C GLY A 132 22.84 -4.49 2.46
N LEU A 133 22.96 -5.23 3.56
CA LEU A 133 24.25 -5.55 4.18
C LEU A 133 25.06 -6.54 3.34
N LEU A 134 24.40 -7.55 2.75
CA LEU A 134 25.05 -8.58 1.91
C LEU A 134 25.69 -7.98 0.64
N PHE A 135 25.06 -6.99 0.03
CA PHE A 135 25.53 -6.31 -1.18
C PHE A 135 26.32 -5.01 -0.91
N ASP A 136 26.67 -4.72 0.35
CA ASP A 136 27.37 -3.50 0.79
C ASP A 136 26.69 -2.17 0.37
N LEU A 137 25.35 -2.16 0.33
CA LEU A 137 24.50 -1.02 -0.06
C LEU A 137 24.05 -0.18 1.14
N ARG A 138 24.85 -0.12 2.23
CA ARG A 138 24.46 0.47 3.53
C ARG A 138 23.85 1.88 3.43
N GLY A 139 24.39 2.71 2.55
CA GLY A 139 23.91 4.08 2.33
C GLY A 139 22.54 4.18 1.65
N SER A 140 22.13 3.15 0.91
CA SER A 140 20.88 3.13 0.15
C SER A 140 19.74 2.38 0.85
N ILE A 141 20.01 1.65 1.94
CA ILE A 141 19.00 0.88 2.70
C ILE A 141 17.88 1.79 3.23
N ALA A 142 18.26 2.85 3.96
CA ALA A 142 17.30 3.78 4.56
C ALA A 142 16.46 4.47 3.47
N ARG A 143 17.12 4.86 2.38
CA ARG A 143 16.47 5.55 1.26
C ARG A 143 15.51 4.64 0.49
N HIS A 144 15.90 3.38 0.25
CA HIS A 144 15.01 2.36 -0.32
C HIS A 144 13.71 2.29 0.47
N PHE A 145 13.81 2.08 1.79
CA PHE A 145 12.63 1.93 2.63
C PHE A 145 11.75 3.18 2.63
N VAL A 146 12.36 4.37 2.76
CA VAL A 146 11.63 5.64 2.75
C VAL A 146 10.91 5.85 1.41
N ASP A 147 11.59 5.58 0.29
CA ASP A 147 10.99 5.71 -1.04
C ASP A 147 9.87 4.70 -1.29
N MET A 148 10.03 3.46 -0.81
CA MET A 148 9.00 2.43 -0.86
C MET A 148 7.74 2.88 -0.11
N VAL A 149 7.89 3.39 1.13
CA VAL A 149 6.76 3.87 1.95
C VAL A 149 6.12 5.10 1.31
N ASN A 150 6.90 6.08 0.88
CA ASN A 150 6.39 7.31 0.27
C ASN A 150 5.60 7.02 -1.01
N ALA A 151 6.15 6.22 -1.92
CA ALA A 151 5.45 5.85 -3.15
C ALA A 151 4.15 5.10 -2.84
N SER A 152 4.19 4.15 -1.90
CA SER A 152 3.00 3.38 -1.50
C SER A 152 1.92 4.28 -0.89
N LEU A 153 2.30 5.23 -0.03
CA LEU A 153 1.36 6.14 0.62
C LEU A 153 0.64 7.05 -0.38
N VAL A 154 1.35 7.61 -1.37
CA VAL A 154 0.72 8.46 -2.38
C VAL A 154 -0.20 7.66 -3.28
N PHE A 155 0.23 6.46 -3.71
CA PHE A 155 -0.62 5.58 -4.52
C PHE A 155 -1.88 5.16 -3.77
N PHE A 156 -1.77 4.69 -2.53
CA PHE A 156 -2.93 4.28 -1.76
C PHE A 156 -3.84 5.44 -1.38
N LEU A 157 -3.32 6.67 -1.25
CA LEU A 157 -4.17 7.86 -1.12
C LEU A 157 -5.02 8.11 -2.37
N ILE A 158 -4.43 7.98 -3.58
CA ILE A 158 -5.16 8.13 -4.84
C ILE A 158 -6.23 7.04 -4.98
N VAL A 159 -5.87 5.78 -4.70
CA VAL A 159 -6.81 4.66 -4.73
C VAL A 159 -7.91 4.84 -3.68
N LEU A 160 -7.57 5.25 -2.46
CA LEU A 160 -8.54 5.54 -1.40
C LEU A 160 -9.55 6.60 -1.85
N LEU A 161 -9.11 7.71 -2.43
CA LEU A 161 -9.99 8.75 -2.94
C LEU A 161 -10.91 8.21 -4.04
N PHE A 162 -10.37 7.42 -4.96
CA PHE A 162 -11.16 6.79 -6.02
C PHE A 162 -12.23 5.84 -5.45
N LEU A 163 -11.85 4.94 -4.55
CA LEU A 163 -12.78 3.98 -3.93
C LEU A 163 -13.80 4.65 -3.01
N ALA A 164 -13.43 5.73 -2.33
CA ALA A 164 -14.35 6.55 -1.56
C ALA A 164 -15.44 7.15 -2.46
N LEU A 165 -15.06 7.78 -3.58
CA LEU A 165 -16.01 8.34 -4.55
C LEU A 165 -16.96 7.27 -5.09
N VAL A 166 -16.44 6.08 -5.43
CA VAL A 166 -17.26 4.94 -5.89
C VAL A 166 -18.25 4.52 -4.80
N SER A 167 -17.82 4.46 -3.55
CA SER A 167 -18.68 4.09 -2.41
C SER A 167 -19.82 5.09 -2.18
N PHE A 168 -19.56 6.38 -2.42
CA PHE A 168 -20.59 7.44 -2.34
C PHE A 168 -21.55 7.47 -3.54
N SER A 169 -21.10 7.05 -4.72
CA SER A 169 -21.82 7.26 -5.98
C SER A 169 -23.11 6.43 -6.15
N SER A 170 -23.53 5.62 -5.16
CA SER A 170 -24.66 4.67 -5.28
C SER A 170 -24.57 3.67 -6.44
N ILE A 171 -23.48 3.67 -7.21
CA ILE A 171 -23.23 2.73 -8.30
C ILE A 171 -22.97 1.37 -7.66
N VAL A 172 -23.76 0.38 -8.04
CA VAL A 172 -23.53 -1.02 -7.65
C VAL A 172 -22.12 -1.41 -8.08
N PHE A 173 -21.31 -1.88 -7.14
CA PHE A 173 -19.91 -2.30 -7.35
C PHE A 173 -19.76 -3.11 -8.64
N PRO A 174 -19.27 -2.49 -9.74
CA PRO A 174 -19.12 -3.22 -10.98
C PRO A 174 -17.88 -4.10 -10.87
N GLU A 175 -18.00 -5.37 -11.23
CA GLU A 175 -16.91 -6.36 -11.20
C GLU A 175 -15.66 -5.85 -11.93
N ARG A 176 -15.87 -5.17 -13.07
CA ARG A 176 -14.82 -4.53 -13.85
C ARG A 176 -13.98 -3.53 -13.05
N LEU A 177 -14.57 -2.84 -12.07
CA LEU A 177 -13.86 -1.87 -11.24
C LEU A 177 -12.95 -2.55 -10.23
N ILE A 178 -13.39 -3.68 -9.66
CA ILE A 178 -12.58 -4.49 -8.75
C ILE A 178 -11.38 -5.07 -9.51
N GLN A 179 -11.62 -5.65 -10.68
CA GLN A 179 -10.57 -6.17 -11.56
C GLN A 179 -9.58 -5.08 -11.98
N PHE A 180 -10.08 -3.89 -12.34
CA PHE A 180 -9.24 -2.73 -12.67
C PHE A 180 -8.38 -2.29 -11.48
N THR A 181 -8.96 -2.22 -10.28
CA THR A 181 -8.25 -1.82 -9.06
C THR A 181 -7.17 -2.84 -8.69
N LEU A 182 -7.48 -4.14 -8.80
CA LEU A 182 -6.52 -5.22 -8.59
C LEU A 182 -5.37 -5.15 -9.60
N ALA A 183 -5.67 -5.01 -10.89
CA ALA A 183 -4.66 -4.84 -11.94
C ALA A 183 -3.79 -3.60 -11.69
N ALA A 184 -4.40 -2.47 -11.31
CA ALA A 184 -3.68 -1.25 -10.99
C ALA A 184 -2.73 -1.44 -9.79
N MET A 185 -3.12 -2.17 -8.75
CA MET A 185 -2.24 -2.49 -7.62
C MET A 185 -1.05 -3.37 -8.05
N VAL A 186 -1.29 -4.42 -8.84
CA VAL A 186 -0.23 -5.29 -9.32
C VAL A 186 0.78 -4.51 -10.17
N ILE A 187 0.29 -3.74 -11.14
CA ILE A 187 1.12 -2.87 -11.98
C ILE A 187 1.89 -1.87 -11.12
N PHE A 188 1.24 -1.26 -10.12
CA PHE A 188 1.89 -0.32 -9.22
C PHE A 188 3.07 -0.94 -8.46
N PHE A 189 2.93 -2.16 -7.95
CA PHE A 189 4.04 -2.79 -7.24
C PHE A 189 5.26 -3.07 -8.14
N TYR A 190 5.05 -3.51 -9.39
CA TYR A 190 6.14 -3.63 -10.37
C TYR A 190 6.76 -2.26 -10.70
N TYR A 191 5.91 -1.26 -10.93
CA TYR A 191 6.33 0.11 -11.20
C TYR A 191 7.15 0.70 -10.05
N ARG A 192 6.76 0.46 -8.80
CA ARG A 192 7.49 0.89 -7.61
C ARG A 192 8.88 0.27 -7.55
N GLY A 193 8.99 -1.03 -7.80
CA GLY A 193 10.29 -1.71 -7.86
C GLY A 193 11.19 -1.12 -8.95
N PHE A 194 10.63 -0.84 -10.13
CA PHE A 194 11.33 -0.17 -11.23
C PHE A 194 11.77 1.26 -10.87
N LEU A 195 10.91 2.03 -10.19
CA LEU A 195 11.22 3.39 -9.75
C LEU A 195 12.38 3.41 -8.76
N ILE A 196 12.38 2.49 -7.78
CA ILE A 196 13.49 2.34 -6.82
C ILE A 196 14.78 1.95 -7.54
N TYR A 197 14.71 1.05 -8.52
CA TYR A 197 15.85 0.69 -9.37
C TYR A 197 16.46 1.90 -10.07
N MET A 198 15.63 2.71 -10.73
CA MET A 198 16.09 3.92 -11.42
C MET A 198 16.73 4.93 -10.46
N ARG A 199 16.24 5.05 -9.22
CA ARG A 199 16.84 5.94 -8.22
C ARG A 199 18.18 5.44 -7.72
N MET A 200 18.30 4.13 -7.44
CA MET A 200 19.56 3.54 -6.98
C MET A 200 20.66 3.62 -8.03
N LEU A 201 20.32 3.49 -9.32
CA LEU A 201 21.28 3.67 -10.42
C LEU A 201 21.92 5.07 -10.45
N ASN A 202 21.21 6.10 -9.98
CA ASN A 202 21.70 7.47 -9.98
C ASN A 202 22.62 7.79 -8.78
N GLU A 203 22.64 6.96 -7.73
CA GLU A 203 23.32 7.29 -6.47
C GLU A 203 24.75 6.79 -6.36
N ARG A 204 25.11 5.70 -7.07
CA ARG A 204 26.46 5.12 -6.96
C ARG A 204 26.94 4.43 -8.24
N PRO A 205 28.26 4.38 -8.46
CA PRO A 205 28.90 3.62 -9.54
C PRO A 205 29.02 2.12 -9.21
N HIS A 206 28.03 1.51 -8.52
CA HIS A 206 28.01 0.06 -8.38
C HIS A 206 27.63 -0.59 -9.72
N SER A 207 28.11 -1.81 -9.98
CA SER A 207 27.73 -2.52 -11.20
C SER A 207 26.22 -2.72 -11.24
N LYS A 208 25.60 -2.36 -12.36
CA LYS A 208 24.14 -2.37 -12.58
C LYS A 208 23.52 -3.73 -12.24
N LEU A 209 24.29 -4.81 -12.41
CA LEU A 209 23.91 -6.18 -12.07
C LEU A 209 23.63 -6.37 -10.56
N PHE A 210 24.45 -5.81 -9.67
CA PHE A 210 24.25 -5.97 -8.22
C PHE A 210 22.96 -5.28 -7.75
N ILE A 211 22.69 -4.08 -8.27
CA ILE A 211 21.47 -3.32 -7.92
C ILE A 211 20.23 -4.07 -8.43
N PHE A 212 20.30 -4.65 -9.63
CA PHE A 212 19.22 -5.45 -10.18
C PHE A 212 18.95 -6.70 -9.31
N SER A 213 19.97 -7.50 -9.00
CA SER A 213 19.82 -8.69 -8.16
C SER A 213 19.28 -8.36 -6.76
N TYR A 214 19.71 -7.25 -6.18
CA TYR A 214 19.22 -6.77 -4.89
C TYR A 214 17.71 -6.44 -4.91
N ILE A 215 17.25 -5.72 -5.94
CA ILE A 215 15.82 -5.36 -6.08
C ILE A 215 14.98 -6.57 -6.42
N CYS A 216 15.52 -7.50 -7.22
CA CYS A 216 14.85 -8.77 -7.47
C CYS A 216 14.61 -9.53 -6.17
N ALA A 217 15.62 -9.68 -5.33
CA ALA A 217 15.50 -10.41 -4.07
C ALA A 217 14.54 -9.74 -3.06
N THR A 218 14.49 -8.41 -3.03
CA THR A 218 13.74 -7.65 -2.01
C THR A 218 12.33 -7.23 -2.41
N GLU A 219 12.06 -6.99 -3.70
CA GLU A 219 10.78 -6.50 -4.21
C GLU A 219 10.12 -7.50 -5.17
N LEU A 220 10.80 -7.88 -6.26
CA LEU A 220 10.16 -8.61 -7.37
C LEU A 220 9.90 -10.09 -7.04
N THR A 221 10.86 -10.80 -6.46
CA THR A 221 10.72 -12.23 -6.15
C THR A 221 9.64 -12.51 -5.11
N PRO A 222 9.57 -11.80 -3.96
CA PRO A 222 8.47 -11.99 -3.01
C PRO A 222 7.10 -11.71 -3.64
N LEU A 223 7.04 -10.74 -4.55
CA LEU A 223 5.80 -10.38 -5.24
C LEU A 223 5.38 -11.43 -6.27
N THR A 224 6.30 -11.94 -7.08
CA THR A 224 5.99 -12.98 -8.08
C THR A 224 5.58 -14.28 -7.40
N ILE A 225 6.27 -14.66 -6.32
CA ILE A 225 5.88 -15.81 -5.48
C ILE A 225 4.46 -15.61 -4.93
N GLY A 226 4.17 -14.42 -4.37
CA GLY A 226 2.84 -14.10 -3.86
C GLY A 226 1.75 -14.19 -4.93
N LEU A 227 1.99 -13.65 -6.13
CA LEU A 227 1.05 -13.72 -7.25
C LEU A 227 0.82 -15.15 -7.72
N VAL A 228 1.88 -15.96 -7.86
CA VAL A 228 1.77 -17.36 -8.28
C VAL A 228 0.98 -18.15 -7.25
N LEU A 229 1.21 -17.95 -5.95
CA LEU A 229 0.45 -18.60 -4.89
C LEU A 229 -1.04 -18.24 -4.93
N ILE A 230 -1.36 -16.96 -5.15
CA ILE A 230 -2.75 -16.51 -5.28
C ILE A 230 -3.40 -17.15 -6.50
N ILE A 231 -2.76 -17.11 -7.68
CA ILE A 231 -3.30 -17.68 -8.92
C ILE A 231 -3.50 -19.19 -8.77
N ASN A 232 -2.53 -19.89 -8.20
CA ASN A 232 -2.59 -21.35 -8.03
C ASN A 232 -3.58 -21.78 -6.94
N SER A 233 -3.94 -20.90 -6.00
CA SER A 233 -5.00 -21.16 -5.01
C SER A 233 -6.42 -21.06 -5.58
N GLN A 234 -6.56 -20.52 -6.80
CA GLN A 234 -7.84 -20.37 -7.50
C GLN A 234 -8.12 -21.52 -8.49
N ILE A 235 -7.18 -22.47 -8.64
CA ILE A 235 -7.29 -23.69 -9.44
C ILE A 235 -7.52 -24.86 -8.49
#